data_AF-D6K0P2-F1
#
_entry.id   AF-D6K0P2-F1
#
_cell.length_a   1.000
_cell.length_b   1.000
_cell.length_c   1.000
_cell.angle_alpha   90.00
_cell.angle_beta   90.00
_cell.angle_gamma   90.00
#
_symmetry.space_group_name_H-M   'P 1'
#
loop_
_entity.id
_entity.type
_entity.pdbx_description
1 polymer ?
#
loop_
_entity_poly.entity_id
_entity_poly.type
_entity_poly.pdbx_seq_one_letter_code
_entity_poly.pdbx_strand_id
1 'polypeptide(L)'
;MTTPSVTSVPAPPDGVWRLGWAHAPVRYNQVEPDTFSGSSAGRFSLFSYGMLYCASDLAGCFAEALAHFRVDPVIRALMSDAEPNSDLMGIGQVPSSWRDERILVRLVPTAEAAFLDVDSEDTRKALAGELEAELAKWGVAGPLTDRDIYGRDRRIARQIAAWAVAQRDSEGGQKYQGITYRSLYGGCQCWAILRDTPLREEERRAIRAETAELQEVAREYGLTVR
;
A
#
# COMPACT_ATOMS: atom_id res chain seq x y z
N MET A 1 -1.88 -10.51 -34.01
CA MET A 1 -1.03 -10.13 -32.86
C MET A 1 -1.93 -10.22 -31.63
N THR A 2 -1.63 -11.12 -30.69
CA THR A 2 -2.38 -11.25 -29.44
C THR A 2 -2.12 -9.99 -28.62
N THR A 3 -3.15 -9.19 -28.36
CA THR A 3 -3.04 -8.05 -27.44
C THR A 3 -2.52 -8.57 -26.11
N PRO A 4 -1.42 -8.03 -25.56
CA PRO A 4 -0.91 -8.48 -24.27
C PRO A 4 -2.00 -8.28 -23.21
N SER A 5 -2.46 -9.38 -22.61
CA SER A 5 -3.48 -9.35 -21.58
C SER A 5 -2.83 -9.02 -20.24
N VAL A 6 -3.40 -8.06 -19.51
CA VAL A 6 -3.02 -7.84 -18.11
C VAL A 6 -3.53 -8.98 -17.23
N THR A 7 -2.81 -9.24 -16.13
CA THR A 7 -3.18 -10.22 -15.10
C THR A 7 -4.06 -9.55 -14.06
N SER A 8 -5.14 -10.24 -13.66
CA SER A 8 -5.99 -9.84 -12.53
C SER A 8 -6.06 -10.95 -11.50
N VAL A 9 -6.09 -10.57 -10.22
CA VAL A 9 -6.18 -11.46 -9.07
C VAL A 9 -7.52 -11.22 -8.36
N PRO A 10 -8.25 -12.27 -7.95
CA PRO A 10 -9.48 -12.10 -7.17
C PRO A 10 -9.18 -11.54 -5.78
N ALA A 11 -10.20 -11.00 -5.12
CA ALA A 11 -10.10 -10.65 -3.70
C ALA A 11 -9.66 -11.87 -2.86
N PRO A 12 -8.80 -11.69 -1.83
CA PRO A 12 -8.48 -12.77 -0.90
C PRO A 12 -9.77 -13.28 -0.20
N PRO A 13 -9.96 -14.61 -0.08
CA PRO A 13 -11.17 -15.17 0.54
C PRO A 13 -11.42 -14.69 1.97
N ASP A 14 -10.36 -14.49 2.74
CA ASP A 14 -10.44 -14.02 4.14
C ASP A 14 -10.60 -12.50 4.26
N GLY A 15 -10.61 -11.80 3.12
CA GLY A 15 -10.60 -10.35 3.02
C GLY A 15 -9.21 -9.74 3.13
N VAL A 16 -9.19 -8.42 3.28
CA VAL A 16 -7.98 -7.62 3.46
C VAL A 16 -8.05 -6.84 4.76
N TRP A 17 -6.89 -6.52 5.31
CA TRP A 17 -6.75 -5.74 6.52
C TRP A 17 -6.35 -4.32 6.20
N ARG A 18 -6.94 -3.40 6.95
CA ARG A 18 -6.61 -1.98 6.90
C ARG A 18 -6.27 -1.49 8.29
N LEU A 19 -5.10 -0.86 8.41
CA LEU A 19 -4.75 -0.04 9.55
C LEU A 19 -5.08 1.42 9.22
N GLY A 20 -6.05 1.97 9.95
CA GLY A 20 -6.56 3.33 9.74
C GLY A 20 -6.66 4.11 11.05
N TRP A 21 -7.00 5.39 10.95
CA TRP A 21 -7.31 6.21 12.12
C TRP A 21 -8.61 5.76 12.78
N ALA A 22 -8.65 5.64 14.10
CA ALA A 22 -9.81 5.14 14.83
C ALA A 22 -11.09 5.96 14.57
N HIS A 23 -10.97 7.27 14.38
CA HIS A 23 -12.09 8.18 14.10
C HIS A 23 -12.60 8.11 12.64
N ALA A 24 -11.80 7.58 11.71
CA ALA A 24 -12.13 7.49 10.29
C ALA A 24 -11.41 6.30 9.64
N PRO A 25 -11.71 5.06 10.07
CA PRO A 25 -10.87 3.91 9.75
C PRO A 25 -10.80 3.66 8.26
N VAL A 26 -11.91 3.81 7.53
CA VAL A 26 -12.02 3.58 6.09
C VAL A 26 -11.89 4.85 5.24
N ARG A 27 -11.16 5.88 5.73
CA ARG A 27 -10.92 7.10 4.95
C ARG A 27 -10.08 6.82 3.69
N TYR A 28 -10.66 7.09 2.53
CA TYR A 28 -9.94 6.99 1.25
C TYR A 28 -8.82 8.03 1.16
N ASN A 29 -7.70 7.61 0.58
CA ASN A 29 -6.57 8.45 0.25
C ASN A 29 -6.75 9.03 -1.16
N GLN A 30 -6.47 10.32 -1.32
CA GLN A 30 -6.50 11.05 -2.58
C GLN A 30 -5.31 11.99 -2.62
N VAL A 31 -4.88 12.36 -3.82
CA VAL A 31 -3.90 13.45 -3.97
C VAL A 31 -4.64 14.76 -3.74
N GLU A 32 -4.17 15.52 -2.76
CA GLU A 32 -4.56 16.91 -2.51
C GLU A 32 -3.45 17.85 -3.02
N PRO A 33 -3.73 19.14 -3.31
CA PRO A 33 -2.74 20.09 -3.82
C PRO A 33 -1.42 20.09 -3.04
N ASP A 34 -1.50 20.02 -1.71
CA ASP A 34 -0.34 20.03 -0.80
C ASP A 34 0.47 18.71 -0.82
N THR A 35 -0.08 17.66 -1.42
CA THR A 35 0.52 16.31 -1.50
C THR A 35 1.00 15.95 -2.91
N PHE A 36 0.81 16.86 -3.87
CA PHE A 36 1.06 16.62 -5.29
C PHE A 36 2.54 16.37 -5.61
N SER A 37 3.41 17.24 -5.09
CA SER A 37 4.86 17.24 -5.33
C SER A 37 5.63 16.24 -4.47
N GLY A 38 4.95 15.48 -3.61
CA GLY A 38 5.58 14.62 -2.61
C GLY A 38 5.04 13.18 -2.54
N SER A 39 5.57 12.44 -1.57
CA SER A 39 5.22 11.06 -1.22
C SER A 39 4.11 10.95 -0.17
N SER A 40 3.41 12.04 0.14
CA SER A 40 2.42 12.11 1.23
C SER A 40 1.09 11.45 0.87
N ALA A 41 0.63 11.55 -0.38
CA ALA A 41 -0.49 10.76 -0.88
C ALA A 41 0.01 9.41 -1.41
N GLY A 42 -0.73 8.33 -1.14
CA GLY A 42 -0.34 6.95 -1.47
C GLY A 42 0.09 6.74 -2.92
N ARG A 43 0.86 5.66 -3.16
CA ARG A 43 1.55 5.39 -4.43
C ARG A 43 0.64 5.42 -5.66
N PHE A 44 -0.55 4.83 -5.54
CA PHE A 44 -1.56 4.74 -6.58
C PHE A 44 -2.68 5.77 -6.44
N SER A 45 -2.51 6.78 -5.57
CA SER A 45 -3.55 7.76 -5.29
C SER A 45 -3.71 8.76 -6.43
N LEU A 46 -4.97 9.10 -6.73
CA LEU A 46 -5.34 10.05 -7.77
C LEU A 46 -5.98 11.30 -7.16
N PHE A 47 -6.03 12.38 -7.93
CA PHE A 47 -6.85 13.55 -7.59
C PHE A 47 -8.33 13.27 -7.76
N SER A 48 -8.68 12.60 -8.87
CA SER A 48 -10.05 12.38 -9.30
C SER A 48 -10.72 11.20 -8.58
N TYR A 49 -9.95 10.36 -7.89
CA TYR A 49 -10.46 9.07 -7.44
C TYR A 49 -9.79 8.58 -6.15
N GLY A 50 -10.61 8.04 -5.24
CA GLY A 50 -10.18 7.62 -3.90
C GLY A 50 -9.64 6.20 -3.87
N MET A 51 -8.54 6.01 -3.15
CA MET A 51 -7.88 4.71 -2.95
C MET A 51 -7.86 4.32 -1.48
N LEU A 52 -8.26 3.09 -1.18
CA LEU A 52 -8.17 2.50 0.15
C LEU A 52 -7.01 1.51 0.20
N TYR A 53 -5.97 1.84 0.96
CA TYR A 53 -4.82 0.97 1.13
C TYR A 53 -5.07 -0.08 2.21
N CYS A 54 -4.82 -1.33 1.86
CA CYS A 54 -4.98 -2.52 2.69
C CYS A 54 -3.78 -3.46 2.48
N ALA A 55 -3.57 -4.39 3.40
CA ALA A 55 -2.66 -5.52 3.26
C ALA A 55 -3.45 -6.84 3.38
N SER A 56 -2.86 -7.94 2.94
CA SER A 56 -3.51 -9.26 3.05
C SER A 56 -3.57 -9.76 4.49
N ASP A 57 -2.68 -9.27 5.36
CA ASP A 57 -2.56 -9.69 6.75
C ASP A 57 -2.21 -8.51 7.67
N LEU A 58 -2.16 -8.80 8.97
CA LEU A 58 -1.83 -7.83 10.01
C LEU A 58 -0.35 -7.41 9.96
N ALA A 59 0.56 -8.36 9.68
CA ALA A 59 1.99 -8.08 9.59
C ALA A 59 2.27 -7.03 8.50
N GLY A 60 1.65 -7.16 7.34
CA GLY A 60 1.73 -6.21 6.25
C GLY A 60 1.17 -4.83 6.59
N CYS A 61 0.04 -4.79 7.31
CA CYS A 61 -0.49 -3.52 7.83
C CYS A 61 0.52 -2.82 8.75
N PHE A 62 1.16 -3.56 9.64
CA PHE A 62 2.15 -3.01 10.56
C PHE A 62 3.44 -2.62 9.85
N ALA A 63 3.93 -3.42 8.90
CA ALA A 63 5.12 -3.15 8.13
C ALA A 63 5.01 -1.83 7.35
N GLU A 64 3.91 -1.64 6.62
CA GLU A 64 3.63 -0.38 5.92
C GLU A 64 3.50 0.80 6.88
N ALA A 65 2.76 0.63 7.97
CA ALA A 65 2.47 1.72 8.90
C ALA A 65 3.68 2.14 9.75
N LEU A 66 4.61 1.22 10.03
CA LEU A 66 5.80 1.46 10.84
C LEU A 66 7.06 1.76 10.01
N ALA A 67 7.00 1.68 8.69
CA ALA A 67 8.14 1.87 7.79
C ALA A 67 8.90 3.19 8.03
N HIS A 68 8.21 4.27 8.42
CA HIS A 68 8.81 5.58 8.68
C HIS A 68 9.53 5.69 10.03
N PHE A 69 9.28 4.75 10.96
CA PHE A 69 10.01 4.66 12.23
C PHE A 69 11.27 3.80 12.12
N ARG A 70 11.38 3.00 11.05
CA ARG A 70 12.44 1.99 10.88
C ARG A 70 13.83 2.59 11.12
N VAL A 71 14.59 1.95 11.99
CA VAL A 71 15.96 2.33 12.29
C VAL A 71 16.89 1.64 11.31
N ASP A 72 17.81 2.41 10.71
CA ASP A 72 18.81 1.84 9.80
C ASP A 72 19.71 0.84 10.55
N PRO A 73 20.03 -0.34 9.98
CA PRO A 73 20.86 -1.34 10.64
C PRO A 73 22.22 -0.81 11.12
N VAL A 74 22.82 0.13 10.39
CA VAL A 74 24.10 0.75 10.76
C VAL A 74 23.92 1.60 12.01
N ILE A 75 22.85 2.41 12.06
CA ILE A 75 22.52 3.21 13.25
C ILE A 75 22.21 2.30 14.45
N ARG A 76 21.48 1.21 14.22
CA ARG A 76 21.18 0.21 15.26
C ARG A 76 22.45 -0.40 15.86
N ALA A 77 23.44 -0.71 15.02
CA ALA A 77 24.73 -1.23 15.49
C ALA A 77 25.53 -0.18 16.29
N LEU A 78 25.49 1.09 15.89
CA LEU A 78 26.15 2.16 16.65
C LEU A 78 25.49 2.43 18.01
N MET A 79 24.19 2.12 18.13
CA MET A 79 23.42 2.33 19.35
C MET A 79 23.52 1.20 20.38
N SER A 80 23.94 -0.02 20.00
CA SER A 80 24.07 -1.12 20.97
C SER A 80 25.09 -0.83 22.07
N ASP A 81 26.01 0.10 21.81
CA ASP A 81 27.12 0.44 22.68
C ASP A 81 26.87 1.72 23.49
N ALA A 82 25.71 2.38 23.32
CA ALA A 82 25.36 3.62 23.99
C ALA A 82 24.46 3.38 25.21
N GLU A 83 24.80 4.00 26.35
CA GLU A 83 23.97 3.97 27.56
C GLU A 83 22.60 4.62 27.29
N PRO A 84 21.48 3.94 27.60
CA PRO A 84 20.15 4.46 27.32
C PRO A 84 19.82 5.66 28.22
N ASN A 85 19.60 6.83 27.62
CA ASN A 85 19.09 7.99 28.33
C ASN A 85 17.58 7.85 28.55
N SER A 86 17.14 7.71 29.81
CA SER A 86 15.78 7.34 30.20
C SER A 86 14.72 8.43 29.99
N ASP A 87 15.14 9.68 29.81
CA ASP A 87 14.27 10.86 29.96
C ASP A 87 13.78 11.43 28.61
N LEU A 88 14.16 10.83 27.48
CA LEU A 88 13.71 11.20 26.12
C LEU A 88 13.21 9.98 25.36
N MET A 89 12.28 10.17 24.42
CA MET A 89 11.95 9.10 23.46
C MET A 89 13.21 8.74 22.68
N GLY A 90 13.73 7.54 22.94
CA GLY A 90 14.90 7.02 22.24
C GLY A 90 14.58 6.75 20.77
N ILE A 91 15.62 6.80 19.92
CA ILE A 91 15.51 6.35 18.53
C ILE A 91 14.95 4.92 18.50
N GLY A 92 13.97 4.69 17.62
CA GLY A 92 13.29 3.40 17.51
C GLY A 92 12.13 3.21 18.49
N GLN A 93 11.78 4.17 19.34
CA GLN A 93 10.56 4.08 20.14
C GLN A 93 9.32 4.52 19.35
N VAL A 94 8.27 3.69 19.38
CA VAL A 94 6.95 4.04 18.85
C VAL A 94 6.08 4.51 20.02
N PRO A 95 5.50 5.73 19.97
CA PRO A 95 4.65 6.22 21.05
C PRO A 95 3.39 5.36 21.19
N SER A 96 2.90 5.15 22.42
CA SER A 96 1.65 4.39 22.66
C SER A 96 0.45 5.02 21.94
N SER A 97 0.42 6.35 21.85
CA SER A 97 -0.61 7.09 21.11
C SER A 97 -0.71 6.66 19.65
N TRP A 98 0.38 6.17 19.04
CA TRP A 98 0.31 5.64 17.67
C TRP A 98 -0.69 4.49 17.58
N ARG A 99 -0.68 3.58 18.55
CA ARG A 99 -1.62 2.45 18.64
C ARG A 99 -3.01 2.93 19.04
N ASP A 100 -3.10 3.84 20.01
CA ASP A 100 -4.37 4.30 20.59
C ASP A 100 -5.22 5.10 19.59
N GLU A 101 -4.57 5.83 18.68
CA GLU A 101 -5.23 6.63 17.65
C GLU A 101 -5.61 5.81 16.40
N ARG A 102 -5.21 4.53 16.34
CA ARG A 102 -5.35 3.67 15.17
C ARG A 102 -6.15 2.41 15.47
N ILE A 103 -6.74 1.84 14.42
CA ILE A 103 -7.53 0.63 14.51
C ILE A 103 -7.29 -0.24 13.27
N LEU A 104 -7.35 -1.55 13.47
CA LEU A 104 -7.36 -2.53 12.40
C LEU A 104 -8.80 -2.84 12.00
N VAL A 105 -9.06 -2.89 10.71
CA VAL A 105 -10.36 -3.23 10.14
C VAL A 105 -10.18 -4.30 9.07
N ARG A 106 -10.95 -5.39 9.15
CA ARG A 106 -11.00 -6.40 8.10
C ARG A 106 -12.16 -6.09 7.16
N LEU A 107 -11.84 -5.99 5.88
CA LEU A 107 -12.75 -5.63 4.80
C LEU A 107 -12.78 -6.77 3.79
N VAL A 108 -13.98 -7.19 3.42
CA VAL A 108 -14.21 -8.23 2.42
C VAL A 108 -14.81 -7.59 1.18
N PRO A 109 -14.05 -7.51 0.06
CA PRO A 109 -14.62 -7.17 -1.24
C PRO A 109 -15.62 -8.24 -1.71
N THR A 110 -16.43 -7.92 -2.71
CA THR A 110 -17.31 -8.91 -3.35
C THR A 110 -16.50 -10.04 -3.98
N ALA A 111 -17.09 -11.23 -4.12
CA ALA A 111 -16.41 -12.40 -4.67
C ALA A 111 -15.99 -12.21 -6.14
N GLU A 112 -16.69 -11.34 -6.86
CA GLU A 112 -16.44 -10.98 -8.24
C GLU A 112 -15.36 -9.88 -8.38
N ALA A 113 -14.88 -9.30 -7.28
CA ALA A 113 -13.89 -8.24 -7.31
C ALA A 113 -12.56 -8.74 -7.89
N ALA A 114 -12.07 -8.05 -8.92
CA ALA A 114 -10.82 -8.32 -9.59
C ALA A 114 -9.84 -7.16 -9.43
N PHE A 115 -8.59 -7.46 -9.10
CA PHE A 115 -7.54 -6.48 -8.86
C PHE A 115 -6.44 -6.63 -9.90
N LEU A 116 -6.02 -5.52 -10.50
CA LEU A 116 -4.90 -5.50 -11.44
C LEU A 116 -3.61 -5.86 -10.70
N ASP A 117 -2.95 -6.93 -11.10
CA ASP A 117 -1.65 -7.33 -10.54
C ASP A 117 -0.52 -6.64 -11.29
N VAL A 118 0.05 -5.60 -10.66
CA VAL A 118 1.13 -4.81 -11.28
C VAL A 118 2.51 -5.43 -11.12
N ASP A 119 2.64 -6.54 -10.38
CA ASP A 119 3.90 -7.28 -10.27
C ASP A 119 4.06 -8.35 -11.35
N SER A 120 2.96 -8.78 -11.97
CA SER A 120 3.00 -9.68 -13.13
C SER A 120 3.77 -9.06 -14.31
N GLU A 121 4.73 -9.81 -14.85
CA GLU A 121 5.50 -9.42 -16.04
C GLU A 121 4.58 -9.15 -17.25
N ASP A 122 3.53 -9.94 -17.41
CA ASP A 122 2.54 -9.77 -18.48
C ASP A 122 1.78 -8.45 -18.32
N THR A 123 1.35 -8.13 -17.10
CA THR A 123 0.73 -6.82 -16.82
C THR A 123 1.70 -5.68 -17.13
N ARG A 124 2.96 -5.76 -16.70
CA ARG A 124 3.96 -4.71 -16.92
C ARG A 124 4.25 -4.49 -18.40
N LYS A 125 4.31 -5.57 -19.18
CA LYS A 125 4.46 -5.51 -20.64
C LYS A 125 3.23 -4.93 -21.32
N ALA A 126 2.03 -5.34 -20.90
CA ALA A 126 0.78 -4.81 -21.44
C ALA A 126 0.63 -3.31 -21.16
N LEU A 127 0.84 -2.89 -19.91
CA LEU A 127 0.77 -1.48 -19.50
C LEU A 127 1.81 -0.62 -20.20
N ALA A 128 3.02 -1.14 -20.46
CA ALA A 128 4.03 -0.43 -21.23
C ALA A 128 3.58 -0.10 -22.66
N GLY A 129 2.83 -1.01 -23.30
CA GLY A 129 2.25 -0.77 -24.62
C GLY A 129 1.03 0.16 -24.56
N GLU A 130 0.11 -0.08 -23.64
CA GLU A 130 -1.11 0.72 -23.47
C GLU A 130 -0.83 2.19 -23.07
N LEU A 131 0.28 2.44 -22.37
CA LEU A 131 0.68 3.75 -21.87
C LEU A 131 1.92 4.30 -22.61
N GLU A 132 2.27 3.76 -23.78
CA GLU A 132 3.51 4.09 -24.49
C GLU A 132 3.69 5.61 -24.69
N ALA A 133 2.61 6.30 -25.10
CA ALA A 133 2.65 7.74 -25.38
C ALA A 133 2.91 8.59 -24.12
N GLU A 134 2.35 8.21 -22.97
CA GLU A 134 2.59 8.85 -21.67
C GLU A 134 3.99 8.54 -21.16
N LEU A 135 4.39 7.27 -21.21
CA LEU A 135 5.68 6.79 -20.72
C LEU A 135 6.86 7.38 -21.50
N ALA A 136 6.72 7.54 -22.82
CA ALA A 136 7.72 8.15 -23.68
C ALA A 136 8.04 9.61 -23.26
N LYS A 137 7.05 10.37 -22.77
CA LYS A 137 7.25 11.74 -22.26
C LYS A 137 8.14 11.78 -21.01
N TRP A 138 8.28 10.65 -20.33
CA TRP A 138 9.13 10.49 -19.15
C TRP A 138 10.42 9.72 -19.44
N GLY A 139 10.70 9.41 -20.72
CA GLY A 139 11.89 8.66 -21.12
C GLY A 139 11.85 7.19 -20.70
N VAL A 140 10.67 6.63 -20.46
CA VAL A 140 10.47 5.22 -20.12
C VAL A 140 10.13 4.47 -21.40
N ALA A 141 10.89 3.40 -21.68
CA ALA A 141 10.70 2.55 -22.85
C ALA A 141 10.84 1.07 -22.48
N GLY A 142 10.10 0.21 -23.19
CA GLY A 142 10.06 -1.22 -22.90
C GLY A 142 9.19 -1.57 -21.69
N PRO A 143 9.23 -2.84 -21.22
CA PRO A 143 8.44 -3.28 -20.07
C PRO A 143 8.72 -2.47 -18.81
N LEU A 144 7.68 -2.18 -18.04
CA LEU A 144 7.81 -1.47 -16.76
C LEU A 144 8.65 -2.28 -15.77
N THR A 145 9.54 -1.61 -15.05
CA THR A 145 10.42 -2.21 -14.05
C THR A 145 9.96 -1.91 -12.63
N ASP A 146 10.59 -2.56 -11.65
CA ASP A 146 10.36 -2.24 -10.24
C ASP A 146 10.67 -0.78 -9.92
N ARG A 147 11.70 -0.21 -10.55
CA ARG A 147 12.05 1.19 -10.36
C ARG A 147 10.94 2.12 -10.82
N ASP A 148 10.22 1.75 -11.88
CA ASP A 148 9.15 2.56 -12.45
C ASP A 148 7.91 2.57 -11.55
N ILE A 149 7.56 1.41 -10.98
CA ILE A 149 6.37 1.26 -10.13
C ILE A 149 6.66 1.70 -8.69
N TYR A 150 7.79 1.25 -8.15
CA TYR A 150 8.15 1.37 -6.74
C TYR A 150 9.11 2.52 -6.42
N GLY A 151 9.59 3.22 -7.45
CA GLY A 151 10.47 4.38 -7.32
C GLY A 151 9.90 5.50 -6.45
N ARG A 152 10.77 6.45 -6.12
CA ARG A 152 10.38 7.67 -5.38
C ARG A 152 9.39 8.51 -6.16
N ASP A 153 9.56 8.55 -7.48
CA ASP A 153 8.63 9.19 -8.38
C ASP A 153 7.39 8.30 -8.58
N ARG A 154 6.23 8.84 -8.21
CA ARG A 154 4.95 8.12 -8.24
C ARG A 154 4.16 8.37 -9.52
N ARG A 155 4.66 9.18 -10.46
CA ARG A 155 3.92 9.54 -11.69
C ARG A 155 3.48 8.32 -12.49
N ILE A 156 4.36 7.33 -12.66
CA ILE A 156 4.05 6.10 -13.39
C ILE A 156 3.01 5.27 -12.63
N ALA A 157 3.19 5.03 -11.33
CA ALA A 157 2.21 4.30 -10.52
C ALA A 157 0.83 4.98 -10.52
N ARG A 158 0.79 6.32 -10.46
CA ARG A 158 -0.45 7.10 -10.59
C ARG A 158 -1.07 6.96 -11.98
N GLN A 159 -0.27 6.94 -13.04
CA GLN A 159 -0.77 6.70 -14.40
C GLN A 159 -1.38 5.31 -14.56
N ILE A 160 -0.76 4.29 -13.94
CA ILE A 160 -1.31 2.93 -13.90
C ILE A 160 -2.65 2.93 -13.14
N ALA A 161 -2.76 3.64 -12.03
CA ALA A 161 -4.02 3.79 -11.30
C ALA A 161 -5.10 4.48 -12.15
N ALA A 162 -4.75 5.56 -12.85
CA ALA A 162 -5.68 6.24 -13.76
C ALA A 162 -6.15 5.32 -14.89
N TRP A 163 -5.23 4.53 -15.47
CA TRP A 163 -5.57 3.51 -16.46
C TRP A 163 -6.55 2.48 -15.90
N ALA A 164 -6.28 1.94 -14.71
CA ALA A 164 -7.12 0.92 -14.06
C ALA A 164 -8.54 1.45 -13.78
N VAL A 165 -8.65 2.69 -13.28
CA VAL A 165 -9.95 3.38 -13.04
C VAL A 165 -10.72 3.60 -14.34
N ALA A 166 -10.04 3.83 -15.47
CA ALA A 166 -10.67 4.07 -16.76
C ALA A 166 -11.18 2.78 -17.44
N GLN A 167 -10.73 1.60 -17.01
CA GLN A 167 -11.13 0.35 -17.65
C GLN A 167 -12.59 0.00 -17.38
N ARG A 168 -13.25 -0.53 -18.42
CA ARG A 168 -14.63 -1.00 -18.37
C ARG A 168 -14.73 -2.45 -18.83
N ASP A 169 -15.65 -3.19 -18.23
CA ASP A 169 -16.02 -4.53 -18.69
C ASP A 169 -16.97 -4.45 -19.90
N SER A 170 -17.42 -5.61 -20.39
CA SER A 170 -18.35 -5.71 -21.53
C SER A 170 -19.73 -5.12 -21.27
N GLU A 171 -20.11 -4.94 -20.01
CA GLU A 171 -21.39 -4.38 -19.58
C GLU A 171 -21.28 -2.87 -19.28
N GLY A 172 -20.09 -2.29 -19.45
CA GLY A 172 -19.82 -0.89 -19.12
C GLY A 172 -19.61 -0.63 -17.63
N GLY A 173 -19.52 -1.70 -16.82
CA GLY A 173 -19.14 -1.66 -15.42
C GLY A 173 -17.63 -1.46 -15.23
N GLN A 174 -17.21 -1.21 -13.99
CA GLN A 174 -15.80 -1.02 -13.68
C GLN A 174 -15.05 -2.37 -13.73
N LYS A 175 -14.07 -2.48 -14.63
CA LYS A 175 -13.38 -3.76 -14.88
C LYS A 175 -12.53 -4.24 -13.70
N TYR A 176 -11.93 -3.32 -12.96
CA TYR A 176 -11.06 -3.62 -11.81
C TYR A 176 -11.55 -2.90 -10.56
N GLN A 177 -11.50 -3.55 -9.41
CA GLN A 177 -11.87 -3.01 -8.10
C GLN A 177 -10.67 -2.43 -7.34
N GLY A 178 -9.47 -2.49 -7.94
CA GLY A 178 -8.25 -1.95 -7.38
C GLY A 178 -7.00 -2.48 -8.06
N ILE A 179 -5.88 -2.22 -7.41
CA ILE A 179 -4.56 -2.69 -7.79
C ILE A 179 -4.01 -3.52 -6.65
N THR A 180 -3.44 -4.68 -6.97
CA THR A 180 -2.68 -5.50 -6.04
C THR A 180 -1.19 -5.41 -6.37
N TYR A 181 -0.37 -5.31 -5.33
CA TYR A 181 1.06 -5.06 -5.44
C TYR A 181 1.79 -5.57 -4.20
N ARG A 182 3.05 -5.97 -4.33
CA ARG A 182 3.89 -6.32 -3.19
C ARG A 182 4.35 -5.07 -2.45
N SER A 183 4.33 -5.15 -1.14
CA SER A 183 4.90 -4.14 -0.28
C SER A 183 6.42 -4.05 -0.46
N LEU A 184 6.96 -2.85 -0.35
CA LEU A 184 8.41 -2.62 -0.20
C LEU A 184 8.91 -2.92 1.22
N TYR A 185 7.99 -3.21 2.13
CA TYR A 185 8.16 -3.29 3.56
C TYR A 185 7.60 -4.65 4.02
N GLY A 186 8.49 -5.62 4.28
CA GLY A 186 8.09 -6.97 4.67
C GLY A 186 7.57 -7.86 3.54
N GLY A 187 7.50 -7.38 2.29
CA GLY A 187 7.20 -8.20 1.10
C GLY A 187 5.78 -8.76 1.02
N CYS A 188 4.89 -8.34 1.92
CA CYS A 188 3.49 -8.76 1.95
C CYS A 188 2.70 -8.28 0.72
N GLN A 189 1.61 -8.96 0.40
CA GLN A 189 0.71 -8.53 -0.67
C GLN A 189 -0.21 -7.40 -0.15
N CYS A 190 -0.18 -6.26 -0.85
CA CYS A 190 -0.97 -5.06 -0.57
C CYS A 190 -1.99 -4.78 -1.67
N TRP A 191 -3.01 -3.98 -1.30
CA TRP A 191 -4.17 -3.70 -2.13
C TRP A 191 -4.49 -2.21 -2.07
N ALA A 192 -4.56 -1.55 -3.22
CA ALA A 192 -5.08 -0.21 -3.37
C ALA A 192 -6.48 -0.30 -4.00
N ILE A 193 -7.51 -0.28 -3.14
CA ILE A 193 -8.90 -0.54 -3.51
C ILE A 193 -9.60 0.75 -3.95
N LEU A 194 -10.33 0.69 -5.05
CA LEU A 194 -11.10 1.80 -5.60
C LEU A 194 -12.29 2.18 -4.70
N ARG A 195 -12.58 3.49 -4.59
CA ARG A 195 -13.70 4.04 -3.80
C ARG A 195 -15.03 3.33 -4.00
N ASP A 196 -15.39 3.02 -5.24
CA ASP A 196 -16.72 2.48 -5.55
C ASP A 196 -16.79 0.96 -5.44
N THR A 197 -15.70 0.31 -4.98
CA THR A 197 -15.69 -1.12 -4.69
C THR A 197 -16.59 -1.40 -3.48
N PRO A 198 -17.62 -2.27 -3.61
CA PRO A 198 -18.43 -2.66 -2.45
C PRO A 198 -17.56 -3.47 -1.47
N LEU A 199 -17.52 -2.99 -0.23
CA LEU A 199 -16.74 -3.59 0.86
C LEU A 199 -17.65 -3.87 2.04
N ARG A 200 -17.58 -5.09 2.57
CA ARG A 200 -18.21 -5.44 3.83
C ARG A 200 -17.18 -5.46 4.94
N GLU A 201 -17.45 -4.69 5.98
CA GLU A 201 -16.64 -4.75 7.19
C GLU A 201 -17.04 -5.98 8.01
N GLU A 202 -16.06 -6.83 8.32
CA GLU A 202 -16.27 -8.04 9.11
C GLU A 202 -15.81 -7.89 10.55
N GLU A 203 -14.81 -7.05 10.76
CA GLU A 203 -14.08 -7.06 12.01
C GLU A 203 -13.35 -5.74 12.26
N ARG A 204 -13.33 -5.33 13.54
CA ARG A 204 -12.48 -4.26 14.05
C ARG A 204 -11.65 -4.77 15.23
N ARG A 205 -10.37 -4.43 15.26
CA ARG A 205 -9.45 -4.77 16.35
C ARG A 205 -8.67 -3.54 16.80
N ALA A 206 -8.67 -3.29 18.11
CA ALA A 206 -7.72 -2.35 18.71
C ALA A 206 -6.29 -2.91 18.59
N ILE A 207 -5.31 -2.02 18.47
CA ILE A 207 -3.90 -2.40 18.36
C ILE A 207 -3.30 -2.51 19.76
N ARG A 208 -3.14 -3.74 20.26
CA ARG A 208 -2.48 -4.01 21.54
C ARG A 208 -0.98 -4.12 21.36
N ALA A 209 -0.20 -3.72 22.37
CA ALA A 209 1.26 -3.78 22.31
C ALA A 209 1.74 -5.23 22.13
N GLU A 210 1.02 -6.19 22.71
CA GLU A 210 1.37 -7.61 22.72
C GLU A 210 0.95 -8.36 21.43
N THR A 211 0.33 -7.66 20.47
CA THR A 211 -0.03 -8.25 19.17
C THR A 211 1.21 -8.86 18.52
N ALA A 212 1.18 -10.15 18.20
CA ALA A 212 2.35 -10.91 17.78
C ALA A 212 2.98 -10.33 16.50
N GLU A 213 2.15 -10.03 15.50
CA GLU A 213 2.56 -9.48 14.21
C GLU A 213 3.18 -8.09 14.34
N LEU A 214 2.68 -7.28 15.29
CA LEU A 214 3.24 -5.98 15.61
C LEU A 214 4.64 -6.11 16.22
N GLN A 215 4.80 -7.04 17.17
CA GLN A 215 6.08 -7.29 17.82
C GLN A 215 7.12 -7.87 16.86
N GLU A 216 6.69 -8.71 15.91
CA GLU A 216 7.55 -9.24 14.85
C GLU A 216 8.09 -8.12 13.96
N VAL A 217 7.20 -7.29 13.39
CA VAL A 217 7.59 -6.15 12.55
C VAL A 217 8.45 -5.15 13.32
N ALA A 218 8.09 -4.85 14.58
CA ALA A 218 8.87 -3.96 15.42
C ALA A 218 10.30 -4.47 15.59
N ARG A 219 10.49 -5.78 15.88
CA ARG A 219 11.81 -6.39 16.01
C ARG A 219 12.62 -6.31 14.71
N GLU A 220 11.99 -6.58 13.58
CA GLU A 220 12.60 -6.46 12.25
C GLU A 220 13.10 -5.03 12.01
N TYR A 221 12.32 -4.03 12.39
CA TYR A 221 12.61 -2.61 12.14
C TYR A 221 13.48 -1.94 13.21
N GLY A 222 13.91 -2.71 14.22
CA GLY A 222 14.69 -2.18 15.35
C GLY A 222 13.87 -1.24 16.24
N LEU A 223 12.57 -1.48 16.36
CA LEU A 223 11.62 -0.68 17.11
C LEU A 223 11.27 -1.29 18.46
N THR A 224 10.92 -0.42 19.40
CA THR A 224 10.28 -0.78 20.66
C THR A 224 8.88 -0.20 20.67
N VAL A 225 7.88 -1.08 20.82
CA VAL A 225 6.48 -0.69 20.98
C VAL A 225 6.07 -0.88 22.43
N ARG A 226 5.50 0.16 23.03
CA ARG A 226 4.94 0.15 24.38
C ARG A 226 3.42 0.26 24.30
#